data_AF-A0A260ZJ71-F1
#
_entry.id   AF-A0A260ZJ71-F1
#
_cell.length_a   1.000
_cell.length_b   1.000
_cell.length_c   1.000
_cell.angle_alpha   90.00
_cell.angle_beta   90.00
_cell.angle_gamma   90.00
#
_symmetry.space_group_name_H-M   'P 1'
#
loop_
_entity.id
_entity.type
_entity.pdbx_description
1 polymer ?
#
loop_
_entity_poly.entity_id
_entity_poly.type
_entity_poly.pdbx_seq_one_letter_code
_entity_poly.pdbx_strand_id
1 'polypeptide(L)'
;MRSTKLSPNFSVDGQKYKYIYPPYDPYCSADLLGHIFWVTCTPEVKVTLEYGARWYTDRNSLKYVWNAARNVVRNGRFSEKQMRDDVYNEYRF
;
A
#
# COMPACT_ATOMS: atom_id res chain seq x y z
N MET A 1 25.07 -4.98 7.04
CA MET A 1 23.88 -4.51 6.29
C MET A 1 22.72 -5.45 6.58
N ARG A 2 21.81 -5.10 7.51
CA ARG A 2 20.57 -5.88 7.73
C ARG A 2 19.56 -5.40 6.71
N SER A 3 19.30 -6.21 5.70
CA SER A 3 18.17 -5.99 4.79
C SER A 3 16.89 -6.05 5.62
N THR A 4 16.21 -4.92 5.77
CA THR A 4 14.82 -4.86 6.21
C THR A 4 13.99 -5.66 5.21
N LYS A 5 13.71 -6.93 5.50
CA LYS A 5 12.72 -7.73 4.77
C LYS A 5 11.36 -7.05 4.99
N LEU A 6 11.01 -6.11 4.13
CA LEU A 6 9.66 -5.57 4.02
C LEU A 6 8.73 -6.76 3.75
N SER A 7 7.69 -6.91 4.58
CA SER A 7 6.63 -7.90 4.38
C SER A 7 6.18 -7.83 2.92
N PRO A 8 6.32 -8.90 2.13
CA PRO A 8 6.06 -8.76 0.70
C PRO A 8 4.55 -8.59 0.48
N ASN A 9 4.18 -7.69 -0.43
CA ASN A 9 2.81 -7.59 -0.92
C ASN A 9 2.57 -8.75 -1.90
N PHE A 10 2.19 -9.92 -1.40
CA PHE A 10 1.95 -11.12 -2.23
C PHE A 10 0.62 -11.80 -1.90
N SER A 11 0.02 -12.49 -2.88
CA SER A 11 -1.09 -13.42 -2.62
C SER A 11 -0.55 -14.80 -2.24
N VAL A 12 -1.39 -15.63 -1.63
CA VAL A 12 -1.09 -17.03 -1.28
C VAL A 12 -0.55 -17.82 -2.48
N ASP A 13 -0.99 -17.49 -3.70
CA ASP A 13 -0.55 -18.15 -4.94
C ASP A 13 0.85 -17.69 -5.41
N GLY A 14 1.51 -16.81 -4.65
CA GLY A 14 2.81 -16.22 -4.96
C GLY A 14 2.75 -15.03 -5.92
N GLN A 15 1.56 -14.50 -6.26
CA GLN A 15 1.44 -13.29 -7.08
C GLN A 15 2.00 -12.10 -6.34
N LYS A 16 2.99 -11.40 -6.92
CA LYS A 16 3.55 -10.16 -6.36
C LYS A 16 2.70 -8.98 -6.78
N TYR A 17 2.61 -8.01 -5.89
CA TYR A 17 1.97 -6.74 -6.14
C TYR A 17 2.93 -5.59 -5.83
N LYS A 18 2.86 -4.54 -6.64
CA LYS A 18 3.58 -3.28 -6.45
C LYS A 18 2.56 -2.18 -6.24
N TYR A 19 2.75 -1.40 -5.19
CA TYR A 19 1.99 -0.20 -4.95
C TYR A 19 2.61 0.97 -5.70
N ILE A 20 1.81 1.70 -6.46
CA ILE A 20 2.21 2.92 -7.15
C ILE A 20 1.89 4.08 -6.22
N TYR A 21 2.92 4.62 -5.58
CA TYR A 21 2.78 5.80 -4.76
C TYR A 21 2.59 7.05 -5.63
N PRO A 22 1.81 8.04 -5.17
CA PRO A 22 1.74 9.32 -5.84
C PRO A 22 3.14 9.98 -5.91
N PRO A 23 3.38 10.86 -6.89
CA PRO A 23 4.57 11.69 -6.92
C PRO A 23 4.74 12.47 -5.61
N TYR A 24 5.98 12.71 -5.21
CA TYR A 24 6.33 13.51 -4.04
C TYR A 24 5.55 14.84 -4.02
N ASP A 25 5.17 15.25 -2.82
CA ASP A 25 4.51 16.52 -2.54
C ASP A 25 5.08 17.08 -1.25
N PRO A 26 5.44 18.37 -1.20
CA PRO A 26 5.91 18.98 0.02
C PRO A 26 4.90 18.85 1.16
N TYR A 27 5.41 18.98 2.39
CA TYR A 27 4.58 19.01 3.58
C TYR A 27 4.13 20.44 3.88
N CYS A 28 2.84 20.59 4.14
CA CYS A 28 2.20 21.81 4.62
C CYS A 28 1.52 21.52 5.97
N SER A 29 1.29 22.56 6.77
CA SER A 29 0.48 22.45 7.99
C SER A 29 -1.01 22.59 7.65
N ALA A 30 -1.84 21.84 8.37
CA ALA A 30 -3.29 21.96 8.33
C ALA A 30 -3.87 21.88 9.74
N ASP A 31 -5.09 22.38 9.91
CA ASP A 31 -5.87 22.22 11.13
C ASP A 31 -6.90 21.10 10.96
N LEU A 32 -6.96 20.18 11.92
CA LEU A 32 -8.02 19.19 12.03
C LEU A 32 -8.61 19.27 13.43
N LEU A 33 -9.81 19.82 13.53
CA LEU A 33 -10.55 19.95 14.78
C LEU A 33 -9.75 20.70 15.88
N GLY A 34 -9.01 21.76 15.51
CA GLY A 34 -8.18 22.54 16.44
C GLY A 34 -6.80 21.97 16.72
N HIS A 35 -6.39 20.90 16.02
CA HIS A 35 -5.05 20.32 16.10
C HIS A 35 -4.28 20.56 14.81
N ILE A 36 -3.09 21.17 14.93
CA ILE A 36 -2.17 21.31 13.81
C ILE A 36 -1.54 19.96 13.50
N PHE A 37 -1.60 19.56 12.23
CA PHE A 37 -0.98 18.34 11.72
C PHE A 37 -0.32 18.58 10.36
N TRP A 38 0.59 17.69 9.97
CA TRP A 38 1.28 17.75 8.69
C TRP A 38 0.52 16.98 7.63
N VAL A 39 0.31 17.62 6.48
CA VAL A 39 -0.35 17.05 5.31
C VAL A 39 0.45 17.40 4.07
N THR A 40 0.22 16.68 2.98
CA THR A 40 0.73 17.07 1.66
C THR A 40 0.14 18.42 1.24
N CYS A 41 0.91 19.29 0.60
CA CYS A 41 0.42 20.62 0.19
C CYS A 41 -0.73 20.59 -0.83
N THR A 42 -0.94 19.48 -1.54
CA THR A 42 -2.08 19.27 -2.45
C THR A 42 -2.91 18.04 -2.06
N PRO A 43 -3.54 18.03 -0.86
CA PRO A 43 -4.13 16.82 -0.29
C PRO A 43 -5.21 16.19 -1.17
N GLU A 44 -6.09 17.01 -1.74
CA GLU A 44 -7.16 16.53 -2.61
C GLU A 44 -6.64 15.80 -3.85
N VAL A 45 -5.54 16.29 -4.45
CA VAL A 45 -4.91 15.66 -5.61
C VAL A 45 -4.39 14.27 -5.26
N LYS A 46 -3.76 14.14 -4.08
CA LYS A 46 -3.19 12.86 -3.63
C LYS A 46 -4.26 11.84 -3.31
N VAL A 47 -5.27 12.25 -2.54
CA VAL A 47 -6.38 11.38 -2.16
C VAL A 47 -7.20 10.97 -3.40
N THR A 48 -7.42 11.88 -4.35
CA THR A 48 -8.11 11.56 -5.61
C THR A 48 -7.32 10.58 -6.48
N LEU A 49 -5.99 10.70 -6.52
CA LEU A 49 -5.13 9.76 -7.25
C LEU A 49 -5.23 8.35 -6.66
N GLU A 50 -5.18 8.24 -5.34
CA GLU A 50 -5.19 6.98 -4.62
C GLU A 50 -6.60 6.32 -4.58
N TYR A 51 -7.62 7.07 -4.17
CA TYR A 51 -8.97 6.55 -3.90
C TYR A 51 -9.99 6.83 -5.02
N GLY A 52 -9.67 7.72 -5.97
CA GLY A 52 -10.54 8.14 -7.07
C GLY A 52 -11.41 9.35 -6.76
N ALA A 53 -12.17 9.80 -7.77
CA ALA A 53 -13.00 11.02 -7.68
C ALA A 53 -14.07 10.98 -6.57
N ARG A 54 -14.44 9.79 -6.10
CA ARG A 54 -15.43 9.58 -5.03
C ARG A 54 -14.78 9.12 -3.72
N TRP A 55 -13.58 9.63 -3.43
CA TRP A 55 -12.80 9.28 -2.25
C TRP A 55 -13.53 9.55 -0.92
N TYR A 56 -14.43 10.53 -0.91
CA TYR A 56 -15.25 10.93 0.24
C TYR A 56 -16.47 10.02 0.46
N THR A 57 -16.71 9.03 -0.41
CA THR A 57 -17.81 8.08 -0.24
C THR A 57 -17.31 6.90 0.59
N ASP A 58 -17.97 6.64 1.72
CA ASP A 58 -17.66 5.50 2.56
C ASP A 58 -17.76 4.17 1.79
N ARG A 59 -16.77 3.30 2.00
CA ARG A 59 -16.80 1.92 1.50
C ARG A 59 -17.00 0.96 2.65
N ASN A 60 -17.82 -0.06 2.43
CA ASN A 60 -18.00 -1.12 3.40
C ASN A 60 -16.68 -1.88 3.59
N SER A 61 -16.10 -1.76 4.79
CA SER A 61 -14.81 -2.37 5.15
C SER A 61 -14.82 -3.90 5.09
N LEU A 62 -15.99 -4.54 5.24
CA LEU A 62 -16.15 -6.00 5.08
C LEU A 62 -15.92 -6.46 3.64
N LYS A 63 -16.03 -5.55 2.67
CA LYS A 63 -15.79 -5.81 1.24
C LYS A 63 -14.40 -5.32 0.80
N TYR A 64 -13.53 -4.94 1.72
CA TYR A 64 -12.21 -4.43 1.39
C TYR A 64 -11.29 -5.56 0.90
N VAL A 65 -10.75 -5.36 -0.30
CA VAL A 65 -9.77 -6.26 -0.94
C VAL A 65 -8.54 -5.43 -1.29
N TRP A 66 -7.47 -5.58 -0.52
CA TRP A 66 -6.30 -4.70 -0.60
C TRP A 66 -5.63 -4.70 -1.98
N ASN A 67 -5.58 -5.83 -2.66
CA ASN A 67 -4.94 -5.98 -3.97
C ASN A 67 -5.86 -5.57 -5.14
N ALA A 68 -7.11 -5.19 -4.87
CA ALA A 68 -8.03 -4.62 -5.83
C ALA A 68 -8.01 -3.07 -5.82
N ALA A 69 -7.14 -2.46 -5.01
CA ALA A 69 -6.95 -1.01 -4.98
C ALA A 69 -6.41 -0.50 -6.32
N ARG A 70 -6.79 0.74 -6.69
CA ARG A 70 -6.55 1.31 -8.03
C ARG A 70 -5.07 1.46 -8.38
N ASN A 71 -4.23 1.68 -7.38
CA ASN A 71 -2.81 1.89 -7.52
C ASN A 71 -1.98 0.64 -7.16
N VAL A 72 -2.61 -0.52 -7.10
CA VAL A 72 -1.93 -1.80 -6.96
C VAL A 72 -1.82 -2.46 -8.33
N VAL A 73 -0.59 -2.77 -8.75
CA VAL A 73 -0.30 -3.47 -10.00
C VAL A 73 0.38 -4.80 -9.75
N ARG A 74 0.14 -5.79 -10.60
CA ARG A 74 0.86 -7.07 -10.56
C ARG A 74 2.33 -6.82 -10.93
N ASN A 75 3.25 -7.42 -10.19
CA ASN A 75 4.69 -7.22 -10.36
C ASN A 75 5.45 -8.56 -10.43
N GLY A 76 4.96 -9.46 -11.28
CA GLY A 76 5.49 -10.81 -11.43
C GLY A 76 5.00 -11.79 -10.35
N ARG A 77 5.62 -12.97 -10.30
CA ARG A 77 5.23 -14.06 -9.39
C ARG A 77 6.47 -14.63 -8.72
N PHE A 78 6.36 -15.04 -7.46
CA PHE A 78 7.38 -15.86 -6.82
C PHE A 78 7.35 -17.27 -7.40
N SER A 79 8.51 -17.91 -7.54
CA SER A 79 8.57 -19.34 -7.75
C SER A 79 8.21 -20.08 -6.45
N GLU A 80 7.81 -21.35 -6.55
CA GLU A 80 7.52 -22.18 -5.36
C GLU A 80 8.72 -22.25 -4.41
N LYS A 81 9.93 -22.32 -4.97
CA LYS A 81 11.17 -22.31 -4.18
C LYS A 81 11.32 -21.00 -3.40
N GLN A 82 11.10 -19.86 -4.04
CA GLN A 82 11.16 -18.55 -3.36
C GLN A 82 10.06 -18.41 -2.31
N MET A 83 8.85 -18.92 -2.59
CA MET A 83 7.76 -18.93 -1.60
C MET A 83 8.17 -19.72 -0.35
N ARG A 84 8.73 -20.91 -0.53
CA ARG A 84 9.18 -21.80 0.57
C ARG A 84 10.36 -21.22 1.35
N ASP A 85 11.40 -20.81 0.64
CA ASP A 85 12.71 -20.52 1.24
C ASP A 85 12.82 -19.08 1.78
N ASP A 86 12.17 -18.10 1.13
CA ASP A 86 12.39 -16.67 1.41
C ASP A 86 11.18 -15.96 2.02
N VAL A 87 9.96 -16.42 1.70
CA VAL A 87 8.70 -15.73 1.99
C VAL A 87 7.99 -16.32 3.20
N TYR A 88 7.71 -17.62 3.21
CA TYR A 88 6.97 -18.24 4.31
C TYR A 88 7.76 -18.36 5.61
N ASN A 89 9.11 -18.22 5.57
CA ASN A 89 10.02 -18.42 6.71
C ASN A 89 9.41 -19.38 7.73
N GLU A 90 9.25 -20.66 7.38
CA GLU A 90 8.97 -21.65 8.41
C GLU A 90 10.13 -21.54 9.42
N TYR A 91 9.85 -21.03 10.62
CA TYR A 91 10.81 -20.99 11.69
C TYR A 91 11.23 -22.44 11.95
N ARG A 92 12.36 -22.85 11.37
CA ARG A 92 13.01 -24.12 11.67
C ARG A 92 13.56 -24.02 13.09
N PHE A 93 12.85 -24.64 14.03
CA PHE A 93 13.33 -24.91 15.38
C PHE A 93 14.29 -26.10 15.36
#